data_AF-A0A3B9NSQ4-F1
#
_entry.id   AF-A0A3B9NSQ4-F1
#
_cell.length_a   1.000
_cell.length_b   1.000
_cell.length_c   1.000
_cell.angle_alpha   90.00
_cell.angle_beta   90.00
_cell.angle_gamma   90.00
#
_symmetry.space_group_name_H-M   'P 1'
#
loop_
_entity.id
_entity.type
_entity.pdbx_description
1 polymer ?
#
loop_
_entity_poly.entity_id
_entity_poly.type
_entity_poly.pdbx_seq_one_letter_code
_entity_poly.pdbx_strand_id
1 'polypeptide(L)'
;MQSLPELTCDAFNQNINHHIKTAAPLVVRGLVNHWPAVLQAKTSQKGYADLIARQASSKPLTAFSISAEHEGRIFYNDRFDGFNFSRVQLTLQAA
;
A
#
# COMPACT_ATOMS: atom_id res chain seq x y z
N MET A 1 -8.67 -7.48 16.73
CA MET A 1 -8.72 -7.20 15.27
C MET A 1 -9.69 -8.20 14.66
N GLN A 2 -10.79 -7.77 14.05
CA GLN A 2 -11.73 -8.71 13.42
C GLN A 2 -11.12 -9.22 12.11
N SER A 3 -11.27 -10.51 11.84
CA SER A 3 -10.86 -11.10 10.56
C SER A 3 -11.77 -10.61 9.44
N LEU A 4 -11.20 -10.26 8.29
CA LEU A 4 -11.97 -9.90 7.11
C LEU A 4 -12.37 -11.16 6.35
N PRO A 5 -13.61 -11.24 5.83
CA PRO A 5 -14.02 -12.35 4.98
C PRO A 5 -13.18 -12.37 3.69
N GLU A 6 -12.74 -13.55 3.29
CA GLU A 6 -11.94 -13.76 2.08
C GLU A 6 -12.74 -14.54 1.04
N LEU A 7 -12.71 -14.07 -0.21
CA LEU A 7 -13.41 -14.66 -1.35
C LEU A 7 -12.43 -14.95 -2.47
N THR A 8 -12.70 -15.98 -3.27
CA THR A 8 -12.07 -16.15 -4.58
C THR A 8 -12.66 -15.15 -5.59
N CYS A 9 -11.97 -14.93 -6.70
CA CYS A 9 -12.53 -14.13 -7.80
C CYS A 9 -13.88 -14.67 -8.27
N ASP A 10 -14.05 -15.99 -8.37
CA ASP A 10 -15.30 -16.59 -8.84
C ASP A 10 -16.46 -16.33 -7.87
N ALA A 11 -16.23 -16.54 -6.56
CA ALA A 11 -17.23 -16.27 -5.54
C ALA A 11 -17.62 -14.78 -5.49
N PHE A 12 -16.62 -13.89 -5.65
CA PHE A 12 -16.86 -12.45 -5.73
C PHE A 12 -17.68 -12.06 -6.97
N ASN A 13 -17.34 -12.61 -8.15
CA ASN A 13 -18.00 -12.28 -9.41
C ASN A 13 -19.47 -12.75 -9.47
N GLN A 14 -19.80 -13.86 -8.81
CA GLN A 14 -21.18 -14.35 -8.73
C GLN A 14 -22.14 -13.34 -8.06
N ASN A 15 -21.65 -12.49 -7.16
CA ASN A 15 -22.47 -11.58 -6.36
C ASN A 15 -21.92 -10.14 -6.28
N ILE A 16 -21.17 -9.70 -7.31
CA ILE A 16 -20.45 -8.41 -7.30
C ILE A 16 -21.33 -7.20 -6.91
N ASN A 17 -22.55 -7.13 -7.46
CA ASN A 17 -23.50 -6.05 -7.14
C ASN A 17 -23.92 -6.04 -5.67
N HIS A 18 -24.08 -7.22 -5.06
CA HIS A 18 -24.40 -7.31 -3.64
C HIS A 18 -23.22 -6.83 -2.79
N HIS A 19 -22.01 -7.30 -3.08
CA HIS A 19 -20.79 -6.88 -2.35
C HIS A 19 -20.53 -5.37 -2.44
N ILE A 20 -20.73 -4.77 -3.61
CA ILE A 20 -20.59 -3.32 -3.79
C ILE A 20 -21.68 -2.57 -3.02
N LYS A 21 -22.93 -3.05 -3.06
CA LYS A 21 -24.06 -2.40 -2.36
C LYS A 21 -23.93 -2.44 -0.84
N THR A 22 -23.48 -3.56 -0.28
CA THR A 22 -23.31 -3.67 1.19
C THR A 22 -22.11 -2.87 1.69
N ALA A 23 -21.12 -2.61 0.83
CA ALA A 23 -19.88 -1.89 1.15
C ALA A 23 -19.15 -2.46 2.39
N ALA A 24 -19.37 -3.75 2.69
CA ALA A 24 -18.72 -4.43 3.79
C ALA A 24 -17.25 -4.74 3.43
N PRO A 25 -16.29 -4.52 4.35
CA PRO A 25 -14.90 -4.88 4.11
C PRO A 25 -14.71 -6.37 3.83
N LEU A 26 -13.99 -6.71 2.77
CA LEU A 26 -13.66 -8.07 2.37
C LEU A 26 -12.33 -8.12 1.60
N VAL A 27 -11.76 -9.32 1.44
CA VAL A 27 -10.57 -9.57 0.61
C VAL A 27 -10.95 -10.44 -0.58
N VAL A 28 -10.61 -10.02 -1.81
CA VAL A 28 -10.74 -10.87 -3.02
C VAL A 28 -9.37 -11.44 -3.37
N ARG A 29 -9.16 -12.72 -3.06
CA ARG A 29 -7.90 -13.42 -3.32
C ARG A 29 -7.75 -13.68 -4.82
N GLY A 30 -6.59 -13.28 -5.34
CA GLY A 30 -6.17 -13.56 -6.72
C GLY A 30 -6.62 -12.55 -7.77
N LEU A 31 -7.39 -11.52 -7.40
CA LEU A 31 -7.95 -10.55 -8.35
C LEU A 31 -6.89 -9.91 -9.26
N VAL A 32 -5.78 -9.49 -8.67
CA VAL A 32 -4.70 -8.76 -9.35
C VAL A 32 -3.46 -9.62 -9.60
N ASN A 33 -3.59 -10.96 -9.53
CA ASN A 33 -2.44 -11.88 -9.64
C ASN A 33 -1.66 -11.76 -10.95
N HIS A 34 -2.32 -11.29 -12.00
CA HIS A 34 -1.78 -11.14 -13.35
C HIS A 34 -1.11 -9.78 -13.58
N TRP A 35 -1.18 -8.85 -12.62
CA TRP A 35 -0.57 -7.53 -12.79
C TRP A 35 0.96 -7.64 -12.85
N PRO A 36 1.65 -6.92 -13.76
CA PRO A 36 3.10 -6.99 -13.90
C PRO A 36 3.86 -6.76 -12.59
N ALA A 37 3.40 -5.81 -11.77
CA ALA A 37 4.01 -5.51 -10.48
C ALA A 37 3.88 -6.69 -9.50
N VAL A 38 2.72 -7.36 -9.46
CA VAL A 38 2.49 -8.53 -8.61
C VAL A 38 3.35 -9.71 -9.06
N LEU A 39 3.48 -9.91 -10.38
CA LEU A 39 4.35 -10.94 -10.94
C LEU A 39 5.82 -10.70 -10.59
N GLN A 40 6.31 -9.46 -10.69
CA GLN A 40 7.69 -9.12 -10.29
C GLN A 40 7.92 -9.30 -8.79
N ALA A 41 6.95 -8.90 -7.95
CA ALA A 41 7.02 -9.06 -6.50
C ALA A 41 7.08 -10.53 -6.05
N LYS A 42 6.40 -11.44 -6.77
CA LYS A 42 6.48 -12.89 -6.53
C LYS A 42 7.88 -13.45 -6.82
N THR A 43 8.63 -12.84 -7.72
CA THR A 43 10.01 -13.23 -8.04
C THR A 43 11.01 -12.65 -7.04
N SER A 44 10.93 -11.34 -6.75
CA SER A 44 11.79 -10.70 -5.75
C SER A 44 11.28 -9.31 -5.35
N GLN A 45 11.64 -8.87 -4.12
CA GLN A 45 11.37 -7.52 -3.66
C GLN A 45 12.08 -6.46 -4.52
N LYS A 46 13.34 -6.72 -4.94
CA LYS A 46 14.09 -5.81 -5.82
C LYS A 46 13.42 -5.67 -7.19
N GLY A 47 12.95 -6.76 -7.80
CA GLY A 47 12.26 -6.72 -9.09
C GLY A 47 11.01 -5.85 -9.07
N TYR A 48 10.24 -5.90 -7.98
CA TYR A 48 9.11 -4.98 -7.76
C TYR A 48 9.58 -3.52 -7.67
N ALA A 49 10.55 -3.22 -6.80
CA ALA A 49 11.05 -1.86 -6.60
C ALA A 49 11.60 -1.26 -7.90
N ASP A 50 12.40 -2.02 -8.65
CA ASP A 50 12.98 -1.59 -9.93
C ASP A 50 11.90 -1.36 -11.00
N LEU A 51 10.82 -2.14 -11.02
CA LEU A 51 9.70 -1.93 -11.94
C LEU A 51 8.99 -0.59 -11.64
N ILE A 52 8.68 -0.35 -10.37
CA ILE A 52 7.99 0.88 -9.94
C ILE A 52 8.88 2.09 -10.21
N ALA A 53 10.17 2.02 -9.87
CA ALA A 53 11.12 3.11 -10.12
C ALA A 53 11.24 3.46 -11.62
N ARG A 54 11.24 2.46 -12.51
CA ARG A 54 11.27 2.68 -13.97
C ARG A 54 10.04 3.39 -14.50
N GLN A 55 8.89 3.22 -13.86
CA GLN A 55 7.63 3.87 -14.25
C GLN A 55 7.40 5.19 -13.50
N ALA A 56 8.24 5.52 -12.50
CA ALA A 56 8.07 6.70 -11.69
C ALA A 56 8.36 7.98 -12.49
N SER A 57 7.56 9.01 -12.25
CA SER A 57 7.84 10.34 -12.81
C SER A 57 9.05 10.98 -12.11
N SER A 58 9.71 11.92 -12.79
CA SER A 58 10.77 12.74 -12.20
C SER A 58 10.27 13.80 -11.19
N LYS A 59 8.95 13.86 -10.93
CA LYS A 59 8.40 14.83 -9.99
C LYS A 59 8.75 14.44 -8.54
N PRO A 60 9.15 15.40 -7.69
CA PRO A 60 9.36 15.15 -6.27
C PRO A 60 8.08 14.64 -5.58
N LEU A 61 8.28 13.69 -4.68
CA LEU A 61 7.29 13.12 -3.77
C LEU A 61 7.58 13.63 -2.36
N THR A 62 6.52 13.87 -1.58
CA THR A 62 6.66 14.09 -0.14
C THR A 62 6.64 12.74 0.56
N ALA A 63 7.73 12.36 1.24
CA ALA A 63 7.71 11.24 2.17
C ALA A 63 7.68 11.73 3.62
N PHE A 64 7.02 10.94 4.45
CA PHE A 64 6.92 11.12 5.88
C PHE A 64 7.84 10.10 6.52
N SER A 65 8.89 10.57 7.20
CA SER A 65 9.83 9.71 7.92
C SER A 65 9.53 9.82 9.41
N ILE A 66 9.31 8.67 10.04
CA ILE A 66 8.95 8.53 11.43
C ILE A 66 9.82 7.43 12.04
N SER A 67 10.24 7.62 13.29
CA SER A 67 11.03 6.62 13.98
C SER A 67 10.20 5.40 14.37
N ALA A 68 10.84 4.23 14.44
CA ALA A 68 10.16 2.95 14.57
C ALA A 68 9.37 2.81 15.89
N GLU A 69 9.83 3.47 16.96
CA GLU A 69 9.16 3.49 18.28
C GLU A 69 7.76 4.11 18.26
N HIS A 70 7.43 4.89 17.21
CA HIS A 70 6.09 5.46 17.05
C HIS A 70 5.14 4.52 16.28
N GLU A 71 5.58 3.33 15.88
CA GLU A 71 4.75 2.28 15.26
C GLU A 71 3.95 2.76 14.04
N GLY A 72 4.54 3.69 13.27
CA GLY A 72 3.90 4.26 12.08
C GLY A 72 2.81 5.30 12.36
N ARG A 73 2.58 5.68 13.62
CA ARG A 73 1.56 6.66 14.00
C ARG A 73 2.07 8.10 13.86
N ILE A 74 1.64 8.77 12.79
CA ILE A 74 1.90 10.18 12.54
C ILE A 74 1.07 11.05 13.50
N PHE A 75 1.72 11.86 14.34
CA PHE A 75 1.05 12.73 15.32
C PHE A 75 1.92 13.91 15.78
N TYR A 76 1.43 14.69 16.76
CA TYR A 76 2.25 15.61 17.54
C TYR A 76 3.32 14.85 18.34
N ASN A 77 4.42 15.53 18.65
CA ASN A 77 5.37 15.04 19.65
C ASN A 77 4.77 15.18 21.07
N ASP A 78 5.42 14.57 22.08
CA ASP A 78 4.93 14.58 23.47
C ASP A 78 4.87 15.97 24.10
N ARG A 79 5.61 16.93 23.54
CA ARG A 79 5.67 18.32 24.00
C ARG A 79 4.58 19.19 23.38
N PHE A 80 3.85 18.68 22.38
CA PHE A 80 2.85 19.41 21.59
C PHE A 80 3.37 20.69 20.90
N ASP A 81 4.68 20.83 20.73
CA ASP A 81 5.33 21.96 20.06
C ASP A 81 5.78 21.63 18.63
N GLY A 82 5.55 20.40 18.19
CA GLY A 82 5.92 19.92 16.87
C GLY A 82 5.32 18.55 16.58
N PHE A 83 5.89 17.87 15.59
CA PHE A 83 5.43 16.56 15.12
C PHE A 83 6.42 15.46 15.45
N ASN A 84 5.95 14.21 15.52
CA ASN A 84 6.80 13.04 15.72
C ASN A 84 7.39 12.49 14.40
N PHE A 85 7.26 13.23 13.30
CA PHE A 85 7.74 12.86 11.98
C PHE A 85 8.40 14.05 11.29
N SER A 86 9.20 13.75 10.27
CA SER A 86 9.75 14.74 9.34
C SER A 86 9.19 14.56 7.94
N ARG A 87 9.13 15.65 7.18
CA ARG A 87 8.75 15.64 5.76
C ARG A 87 9.99 15.83 4.92
N VAL A 88 10.22 14.92 3.98
CA VAL A 88 11.32 15.00 3.03
C VAL A 88 10.77 15.03 1.61
N GLN A 89 11.38 15.84 0.75
CA GLN A 89 11.11 15.82 -0.69
C GLN A 89 12.15 14.92 -1.36
N LEU A 90 11.71 13.91 -2.09
CA LEU A 90 12.60 13.03 -2.85
C LEU A 90 11.94 12.55 -4.14
N THR A 91 12.75 12.13 -5.09
CA THR A 91 12.27 11.41 -6.29
C THR A 91 12.36 9.92 -6.05
N LEU A 92 11.42 9.14 -6.58
CA LEU A 92 11.50 7.69 -6.55
C LEU A 92 12.47 7.21 -7.64
N GLN A 93 13.63 6.71 -7.22
CA GLN A 93 14.67 6.18 -8.10
C GLN A 93 14.94 4.71 -7.77
N ALA A 94 15.46 3.96 -8.73
CA ALA A 94 15.86 2.58 -8.49
C ALA A 94 17.10 2.56 -7.57
N ALA A 95 17.17 1.55 -6.70
CA ALA A 95 18.32 1.32 -5.82
C ALA A 95 19.45 0.56 -6.53
#